data_AF-A0A2D8RMP1-F1
#
_entry.id   AF-A0A2D8RMP1-F1
#
_cell.length_a   1.000
_cell.length_b   1.000
_cell.length_c   1.000
_cell.angle_alpha   90.00
_cell.angle_beta   90.00
_cell.angle_gamma   90.00
#
_symmetry.space_group_name_H-M   'P 1'
#
loop_
_entity.id
_entity.type
_entity.pdbx_description
1 polymer ?
#
loop_
_entity_poly.entity_id
_entity_poly.type
_entity_poly.pdbx_seq_one_letter_code
_entity_poly.pdbx_strand_id
1 'polypeptide(L)'
;MNLLSRNRWLIVAICHYVTLFIFSEINYHIAFTGIYILITGMLLTSSSLILSPTQGALSLVPVAFNIDSRIPLPFGSSLIILVGLHFAIALFKSQIQRETDDLAIVTALFANILVHLAYTLFSRAYLGTNGIDPLLISVNAISSSLVVALLYTLYSRSIVDILGILGIHVHQESRHKR
;
A
#
# COMPACT_ATOMS: atom_id res chain seq x y z
N MET A 1 -20.35 15.89 11.95
CA MET A 1 -19.07 15.41 11.40
C MET A 1 -18.53 16.43 10.42
N ASN A 2 -17.29 16.87 10.60
CA ASN A 2 -16.65 17.84 9.71
C ASN A 2 -16.44 17.23 8.29
N LEU A 3 -16.63 18.00 7.21
CA LEU A 3 -16.51 17.48 5.83
C LEU A 3 -15.14 16.80 5.58
N LEU A 4 -14.09 17.35 6.19
CA LEU A 4 -12.73 16.81 6.15
C LEU A 4 -12.62 15.42 6.80
N SER A 5 -13.29 15.17 7.94
CA SER A 5 -13.31 13.85 8.59
C SER A 5 -14.02 12.80 7.71
N ARG A 6 -15.09 13.20 7.00
CA ARG A 6 -15.80 12.31 6.05
C ARG A 6 -14.93 11.95 4.83
N ASN A 7 -14.15 12.90 4.33
CA ASN A 7 -13.33 12.75 3.12
C ASN A 7 -11.84 12.51 3.40
N ARG A 8 -11.47 12.06 4.61
CA ARG A 8 -10.08 11.81 4.98
C ARG A 8 -9.34 10.80 4.10
N TRP A 9 -10.07 9.93 3.41
CA TRP A 9 -9.53 9.02 2.41
C TRP A 9 -8.79 9.75 1.28
N LEU A 10 -9.23 10.97 0.93
CA LEU A 10 -8.62 11.80 -0.10
C LEU A 10 -7.27 12.35 0.34
N ILE A 11 -7.15 12.77 1.60
CA ILE A 11 -5.88 13.22 2.19
C ILE A 11 -4.86 12.07 2.17
N VAL A 12 -5.29 10.88 2.58
CA VAL A 12 -4.44 9.68 2.58
C VAL A 12 -4.06 9.28 1.15
N ALA A 13 -4.98 9.34 0.19
CA ALA A 13 -4.69 9.10 -1.22
C ALA A 13 -3.65 10.09 -1.78
N ILE A 14 -3.74 11.38 -1.43
CA ILE A 14 -2.72 12.38 -1.80
C ILE A 14 -1.36 11.99 -1.21
N CYS A 15 -1.31 11.57 0.06
CA CYS A 15 -0.07 11.10 0.68
C CYS A 15 0.51 9.88 -0.06
N HIS A 16 -0.32 8.92 -0.47
CA HIS A 16 0.12 7.78 -1.29
C HIS A 16 0.69 8.24 -2.63
N TYR A 17 0.03 9.19 -3.31
CA TYR A 17 0.50 9.74 -4.58
C TYR A 17 1.86 10.41 -4.47
N VAL A 18 2.04 11.27 -3.45
CA VAL A 18 3.34 11.92 -3.19
C VAL A 18 4.41 10.87 -2.94
N THR A 19 4.09 9.82 -2.19
CA THR A 19 5.02 8.73 -1.89
C THR A 19 5.37 7.94 -3.15
N LEU A 20 4.37 7.57 -3.97
CA LEU A 20 4.59 6.92 -5.26
C LEU A 20 5.45 7.77 -6.20
N PHE A 21 5.23 9.08 -6.21
CA PHE A 21 6.03 10.00 -7.01
C PHE A 21 7.51 9.96 -6.57
N ILE A 22 7.78 10.10 -5.27
CA ILE A 22 9.15 10.03 -4.73
C ILE A 22 9.80 8.69 -5.10
N PHE A 23 9.10 7.57 -4.92
CA PHE A 23 9.64 6.25 -5.25
C PHE A 23 9.78 6.00 -6.75
N SER A 24 8.98 6.66 -7.60
CA SER A 24 9.16 6.67 -9.04
C SER A 24 10.49 7.32 -9.42
N GLU A 25 10.83 8.47 -8.82
CA GLU A 25 12.11 9.15 -9.03
C GLU A 25 13.28 8.33 -8.49
N ILE A 26 13.16 7.72 -7.31
CA ILE A 26 14.17 6.82 -6.76
C ILE A 26 14.41 5.65 -7.72
N ASN A 27 13.35 4.99 -8.19
CA ASN A 27 13.42 3.88 -9.13
C ASN A 27 14.08 4.30 -10.45
N TYR A 28 13.79 5.49 -10.96
CA TYR A 28 14.45 6.03 -12.14
C TYR A 28 15.97 6.14 -11.94
N HIS A 29 16.40 6.68 -10.79
CA HIS A 29 17.82 6.85 -10.49
C HIS A 29 18.57 5.54 -10.20
N ILE A 30 17.91 4.50 -9.70
CA ILE A 30 18.53 3.19 -9.46
C ILE A 30 18.33 2.19 -10.61
N ALA A 31 17.60 2.57 -11.68
CA ALA A 31 17.22 1.67 -12.77
C ALA A 31 18.41 0.97 -13.44
N PHE A 32 19.59 1.60 -13.44
CA PHE A 32 20.83 1.02 -13.98
C PHE A 32 21.27 -0.27 -13.25
N THR A 33 20.82 -0.49 -12.02
CA THR A 33 21.10 -1.71 -11.25
C THR A 33 20.18 -2.88 -11.61
N GLY A 34 19.09 -2.62 -12.35
CA GLY A 34 18.03 -3.58 -12.61
C GLY A 34 17.10 -3.84 -11.40
N ILE A 35 17.40 -3.26 -10.24
CA ILE A 35 16.58 -3.40 -9.02
C ILE A 35 15.47 -2.36 -9.04
N TYR A 36 14.25 -2.80 -8.74
CA TYR A 36 13.08 -1.95 -8.60
C TYR A 36 12.45 -2.09 -7.22
N ILE A 37 12.15 -0.96 -6.59
CA ILE A 37 11.55 -0.88 -5.27
C ILE A 37 10.05 -0.66 -5.41
N LEU A 38 9.27 -1.65 -4.99
CA LEU A 38 7.82 -1.59 -4.92
C LEU A 38 7.38 -1.39 -3.45
N ILE A 39 6.76 -0.25 -3.18
CA ILE A 39 6.28 0.14 -1.84
C ILE A 39 4.78 -0.04 -1.66
N THR A 40 4.08 -0.63 -2.62
CA THR A 40 2.62 -0.65 -2.64
C THR A 40 2.03 -1.40 -1.44
N GLY A 41 2.73 -2.40 -0.89
CA GLY A 41 2.33 -3.07 0.36
C GLY A 41 2.30 -2.12 1.56
N MET A 42 3.21 -1.15 1.64
CA MET A 42 3.20 -0.12 2.70
C MET A 42 1.97 0.79 2.58
N LEU A 43 1.66 1.24 1.37
CA LEU A 43 0.49 2.09 1.09
C LEU A 43 -0.81 1.34 1.43
N LEU A 44 -0.92 0.11 0.93
CA LEU A 44 -2.04 -0.80 1.20
C LEU A 44 -2.27 -1.01 2.69
N THR A 45 -1.23 -1.39 3.44
CA THR A 45 -1.35 -1.66 4.87
C THR A 45 -1.68 -0.38 5.66
N SER A 46 -1.09 0.76 5.31
CA SER A 46 -1.44 2.04 5.95
C SER A 46 -2.94 2.36 5.81
N SER A 47 -3.52 2.18 4.62
CA SER A 47 -4.96 2.33 4.39
C SER A 47 -5.80 1.36 5.19
N SER A 48 -5.37 0.10 5.25
CA SER A 48 -6.07 -0.97 5.97
C SER A 48 -6.09 -0.78 7.47
N LEU A 49 -5.00 -0.27 8.04
CA LEU A 49 -4.85 -0.17 9.49
C LEU A 49 -5.34 1.17 10.04
N ILE A 50 -5.15 2.28 9.31
CA ILE A 50 -5.47 3.64 9.79
C ILE A 50 -6.93 4.02 9.49
N LEU A 51 -7.48 3.63 8.34
CA LEU A 51 -8.81 4.05 7.89
C LEU A 51 -9.88 2.98 8.13
N SER A 52 -11.16 3.39 8.08
CA SER A 52 -12.26 2.43 8.02
C SER A 52 -12.25 1.68 6.68
N PRO A 53 -12.78 0.44 6.59
CA PRO A 53 -12.68 -0.38 5.37
C PRO A 53 -13.14 0.33 4.08
N THR A 54 -14.24 1.08 4.14
CA THR A 54 -14.73 1.85 2.99
C THR A 54 -13.78 2.97 2.57
N GLN A 55 -13.21 3.69 3.54
CA GLN A 55 -12.28 4.79 3.28
C GLN A 55 -10.89 4.30 2.87
N GLY A 56 -10.44 3.19 3.44
CA GLY A 56 -9.21 2.51 3.03
C GLY A 56 -9.29 2.08 1.57
N ALA A 57 -10.36 1.39 1.18
CA ALA A 57 -10.61 1.02 -0.21
C ALA A 57 -10.64 2.25 -1.13
N LEU A 58 -11.40 3.30 -0.78
CA LEU A 58 -11.48 4.53 -1.58
C LEU A 58 -10.11 5.23 -1.72
N SER A 59 -9.26 5.21 -0.69
CA SER A 59 -7.91 5.79 -0.78
C SER A 59 -7.01 5.07 -1.78
N LEU A 60 -7.24 3.76 -1.99
CA LEU A 60 -6.43 2.92 -2.87
C LEU A 60 -6.92 2.92 -4.32
N VAL A 61 -8.16 3.32 -4.60
CA VAL A 61 -8.70 3.35 -5.97
C VAL A 61 -7.88 4.29 -6.88
N PRO A 62 -7.59 5.54 -6.50
CA PRO A 62 -6.73 6.41 -7.31
C PRO A 62 -5.31 5.85 -7.49
N VAL A 63 -4.76 5.25 -6.43
CA VAL A 63 -3.43 4.62 -6.44
C VAL A 63 -3.38 3.47 -7.44
N ALA A 64 -4.39 2.61 -7.44
CA ALA A 64 -4.51 1.51 -8.38
C ALA A 64 -4.55 1.98 -9.84
N PHE A 65 -5.38 2.99 -10.14
CA PHE A 65 -5.45 3.54 -11.49
C PHE A 65 -4.15 4.21 -11.94
N ASN A 66 -3.43 4.87 -11.03
CA ASN A 66 -2.11 5.41 -11.34
C ASN A 66 -1.11 4.30 -11.71
N ILE A 67 -1.12 3.19 -10.96
CA ILE A 67 -0.25 2.04 -11.26
C ILE A 67 -0.65 1.43 -12.60
N ASP A 68 -1.93 1.15 -12.83
CA ASP A 68 -2.44 0.58 -14.09
C ASP A 68 -2.07 1.45 -15.31
N SER A 69 -2.00 2.78 -15.16
CA SER A 69 -1.59 3.68 -16.25
C SER A 69 -0.11 3.55 -16.66
N ARG A 70 0.71 2.86 -15.86
CA ARG A 70 2.17 2.78 -16.02
C ARG A 70 2.68 1.36 -16.26
N ILE A 71 1.83 0.35 -16.12
CA ILE A 71 2.22 -1.05 -16.27
C ILE A 71 1.50 -1.71 -17.44
N PRO A 72 2.13 -2.67 -18.14
CA PRO A 72 1.55 -3.33 -19.30
C PRO A 72 0.54 -4.44 -18.93
N LEU A 73 -0.22 -4.27 -17.84
CA LEU A 73 -1.30 -5.18 -17.46
C LEU A 73 -2.66 -4.63 -17.89
N PRO A 74 -3.70 -5.48 -18.01
CA PRO A 74 -5.06 -5.00 -18.27
C PRO A 74 -5.48 -3.95 -17.25
N PHE A 75 -6.10 -2.87 -17.72
CA PHE A 75 -6.59 -1.81 -16.83
C PHE A 75 -7.59 -2.37 -15.81
N GLY A 76 -7.42 -2.02 -14.53
CA GLY A 76 -8.19 -2.57 -13.41
C GLY A 76 -7.50 -3.72 -12.67
N SER A 77 -6.40 -4.26 -13.19
CA SER A 77 -5.62 -5.33 -12.51
C SER A 77 -5.15 -4.89 -11.13
N SER A 78 -4.55 -3.70 -11.04
CA SER A 78 -4.07 -3.14 -9.78
C SER A 78 -5.20 -2.88 -8.80
N LEU A 79 -6.39 -2.52 -9.31
CA LEU A 79 -7.56 -2.28 -8.46
C LEU A 79 -8.03 -3.57 -7.81
N ILE A 80 -8.12 -4.65 -8.58
CA ILE A 80 -8.49 -5.99 -8.06
C ILE A 80 -7.47 -6.43 -7.00
N ILE A 81 -6.17 -6.29 -7.28
CA ILE A 81 -5.10 -6.69 -6.37
C ILE A 81 -5.15 -5.88 -5.08
N LEU A 82 -5.15 -4.55 -5.16
CA LEU A 82 -5.04 -3.68 -3.98
C LEU A 82 -6.32 -3.67 -3.15
N VAL A 83 -7.48 -3.53 -3.77
CA VAL A 83 -8.75 -3.52 -3.04
C VAL A 83 -9.06 -4.91 -2.48
N GLY A 84 -8.77 -5.98 -3.24
CA GLY A 84 -8.93 -7.36 -2.77
C GLY A 84 -8.06 -7.67 -1.56
N LEU A 85 -6.77 -7.33 -1.62
CA LEU A 85 -5.86 -7.51 -0.48
C LEU A 85 -6.22 -6.60 0.69
N HIS A 86 -6.72 -5.38 0.44
CA HIS A 86 -7.18 -4.48 1.49
C HIS A 86 -8.31 -5.11 2.32
N PHE A 87 -9.31 -5.70 1.65
CA PHE A 87 -10.39 -6.39 2.36
C PHE A 87 -9.89 -7.64 3.11
N ALA A 88 -8.94 -8.39 2.54
CA ALA A 88 -8.34 -9.51 3.25
C ALA A 88 -7.64 -9.07 4.55
N ILE A 89 -6.87 -7.98 4.50
CA ILE A 89 -6.21 -7.40 5.68
C ILE A 89 -7.24 -6.85 6.66
N ALA A 90 -8.28 -6.14 6.19
CA ALA A 90 -9.34 -5.59 7.04
C ALA A 90 -10.13 -6.71 7.77
N LEU A 91 -10.38 -7.83 7.10
CA LEU A 91 -11.00 -9.01 7.71
C LEU A 91 -10.09 -9.62 8.78
N PHE A 92 -8.81 -9.79 8.48
CA PHE A 92 -7.83 -10.30 9.44
C PHE A 92 -7.68 -9.40 10.67
N LYS A 93 -7.61 -8.07 10.45
CA LYS A 93 -7.61 -7.05 11.49
C LYS A 93 -8.79 -7.19 12.45
N SER A 94 -9.99 -7.50 11.95
CA SER A 94 -11.17 -7.63 12.81
C SER A 94 -11.07 -8.78 13.82
N GLN A 95 -10.20 -9.77 13.56
CA GLN A 95 -9.96 -10.91 14.44
C GLN A 95 -8.89 -10.62 15.50
N ILE A 96 -8.06 -9.59 15.33
CA ILE A 96 -6.95 -9.26 16.24
C ILE A 96 -7.37 -8.14 17.19
N GLN A 97 -7.39 -8.42 18.49
CA GLN A 97 -7.86 -7.47 19.51
C GLN A 97 -6.86 -6.34 19.85
N ARG A 98 -5.57 -6.53 19.59
CA ARG A 98 -4.51 -5.54 19.86
C ARG A 98 -3.53 -5.47 18.70
N GLU A 99 -3.47 -4.31 18.05
CA GLU A 99 -2.43 -4.01 17.08
C GLU A 99 -1.24 -3.38 17.82
N THR A 100 -0.09 -4.03 17.74
CA THR A 100 1.20 -3.43 18.11
C THR A 100 1.89 -2.91 16.86
N ASP A 101 2.78 -1.93 17.00
CA ASP A 101 3.58 -1.39 15.88
C ASP A 101 4.30 -2.53 15.10
N ASP A 102 4.78 -3.56 15.81
CA ASP A 102 5.43 -4.73 15.22
C ASP A 102 4.49 -5.53 14.30
N LEU A 103 3.25 -5.77 14.73
CA LEU A 103 2.25 -6.48 13.91
C LEU A 103 1.90 -5.69 12.65
N ALA A 104 1.90 -4.36 12.73
CA ALA A 104 1.65 -3.50 11.58
C ALA A 104 2.79 -3.60 10.55
N ILE A 105 4.05 -3.62 10.99
CA ILE A 105 5.22 -3.83 10.11
C ILE A 105 5.15 -5.21 9.46
N VAL A 106 4.89 -6.27 10.24
CA VAL A 106 4.76 -7.64 9.71
C VAL A 106 3.65 -7.72 8.66
N THR A 107 2.51 -7.09 8.92
CA THR A 107 1.40 -7.01 7.96
C THR A 107 1.81 -6.26 6.69
N ALA A 108 2.59 -5.18 6.80
CA ALA A 108 3.10 -4.44 5.65
C ALA A 108 4.07 -5.26 4.80
N LEU A 109 4.98 -6.01 5.42
CA LEU A 109 5.91 -6.90 4.73
C LEU A 109 5.17 -8.02 4.01
N PHE A 110 4.24 -8.67 4.70
CA PHE A 110 3.43 -9.74 4.13
C PHE A 110 2.59 -9.22 2.95
N ALA A 111 1.94 -8.07 3.12
CA ALA A 111 1.19 -7.42 2.05
C ALA A 111 2.09 -7.09 0.85
N ASN A 112 3.31 -6.61 1.07
CA ASN A 112 4.23 -6.28 -0.02
C ASN A 112 4.66 -7.52 -0.82
N ILE A 113 4.91 -8.64 -0.13
CA ILE A 113 5.22 -9.92 -0.77
C ILE A 113 4.01 -10.42 -1.58
N LEU A 114 2.81 -10.35 -1.01
CA LEU A 114 1.57 -10.75 -1.71
C LEU A 114 1.32 -9.91 -2.96
N VAL A 115 1.60 -8.60 -2.90
CA VAL A 115 1.50 -7.72 -4.07
C VAL A 115 2.51 -8.13 -5.16
N HIS A 116 3.77 -8.41 -4.81
CA HIS A 116 4.75 -8.93 -5.78
C HIS A 116 4.29 -10.23 -6.42
N LEU A 117 3.79 -11.17 -5.60
CA LEU A 117 3.28 -12.45 -6.08
C LEU A 117 2.09 -12.25 -7.03
N ALA A 118 1.13 -11.40 -6.65
CA ALA A 118 -0.05 -11.11 -7.45
C ALA A 118 0.34 -10.50 -8.81
N TYR A 119 1.20 -9.49 -8.84
CA TYR A 119 1.66 -8.92 -10.11
C TYR A 119 2.45 -9.92 -10.95
N THR A 120 3.26 -10.78 -10.34
CA THR A 120 3.99 -11.84 -11.05
C THR A 120 3.03 -12.84 -11.69
N LEU A 121 1.98 -13.25 -10.96
CA LEU A 121 0.96 -14.17 -11.48
C LEU A 121 0.14 -13.55 -12.62
N PHE A 122 -0.27 -12.29 -12.47
CA PHE A 122 -0.97 -11.56 -13.53
C PHE A 122 -0.08 -11.37 -14.75
N SER A 123 1.17 -10.95 -14.56
CA SER A 123 2.14 -10.83 -15.66
C SER A 123 2.31 -12.15 -16.40
N ARG A 124 2.45 -13.27 -15.67
CA ARG A 124 2.54 -14.59 -16.28
C ARG A 124 1.30 -14.96 -17.09
N ALA A 125 0.12 -14.61 -16.60
CA ALA A 125 -1.15 -14.93 -17.25
C ALA A 125 -1.38 -14.11 -18.54
N TYR A 126 -1.00 -12.83 -18.56
CA TYR A 126 -1.30 -11.91 -19.66
C TYR A 126 -0.14 -11.65 -20.63
N LEU A 127 1.10 -11.67 -20.13
CA LEU A 127 2.31 -11.38 -20.91
C LEU A 127 3.14 -12.64 -21.21
N GLY A 128 2.76 -13.78 -20.64
CA GLY A 128 3.49 -15.04 -20.77
C GLY A 128 4.70 -15.15 -19.84
N THR A 129 5.51 -16.19 -20.03
CA THR A 129 6.68 -16.49 -19.18
C THR A 129 8.00 -15.99 -19.74
N ASN A 130 8.02 -15.52 -20.98
CA ASN A 130 9.23 -15.08 -21.65
C ASN A 130 9.68 -13.75 -21.04
N GLY A 131 10.83 -13.73 -20.36
CA GLY A 131 11.34 -12.57 -19.64
C GLY A 131 11.05 -12.54 -18.13
N ILE A 132 10.40 -13.57 -17.58
CA ILE A 132 10.30 -13.75 -16.13
C ILE A 132 11.61 -14.35 -15.62
N ASP A 133 12.41 -13.54 -14.93
CA ASP A 133 13.59 -13.99 -14.18
C ASP A 133 13.23 -14.14 -12.67
N PRO A 134 13.11 -15.38 -12.15
CA PRO A 134 12.77 -15.62 -10.76
C PRO A 134 13.78 -15.05 -9.76
N LEU A 135 15.07 -15.00 -10.14
CA LEU A 135 16.12 -14.44 -9.30
C LEU A 135 15.88 -12.94 -9.13
N LEU A 136 15.71 -12.23 -10.24
CA LEU A 136 15.49 -10.78 -10.23
C LEU A 136 14.20 -10.41 -9.48
N ILE A 137 13.12 -11.17 -9.65
CA ILE A 137 11.87 -10.98 -8.91
C ILE A 137 12.09 -11.15 -7.41
N SER A 138 12.86 -12.16 -7.01
CA SER A 138 13.18 -12.41 -5.60
C SER A 138 14.02 -11.30 -5.01
N VAL A 139 15.04 -10.83 -5.74
CA VAL A 139 15.87 -9.68 -5.33
C VAL A 139 15.00 -8.43 -5.17
N ASN A 140 14.15 -8.11 -6.15
CA ASN A 140 13.23 -6.98 -6.06
C ASN A 140 12.27 -7.10 -4.87
N ALA A 141 11.72 -8.29 -4.61
CA ALA A 141 10.83 -8.52 -3.47
C ALA A 141 11.53 -8.33 -2.13
N ILE A 142 12.77 -8.82 -1.98
CA ILE A 142 13.58 -8.67 -0.77
C ILE A 142 13.99 -7.21 -0.57
N SER A 143 14.54 -6.56 -1.59
CA SER A 143 14.94 -5.15 -1.55
C SER A 143 13.75 -4.24 -1.23
N SER A 144 12.61 -4.48 -1.85
CA SER A 144 11.37 -3.76 -1.58
C SER A 144 10.89 -3.98 -0.15
N SER A 145 10.93 -5.22 0.34
CA SER A 145 10.51 -5.54 1.71
C SER A 145 11.43 -4.91 2.74
N LEU A 146 12.74 -4.87 2.49
CA LEU A 146 13.70 -4.16 3.36
C LEU A 146 13.36 -2.67 3.45
N VAL A 147 13.08 -2.02 2.32
CA VAL A 147 12.67 -0.61 2.30
C VAL A 147 11.37 -0.40 3.07
N VAL A 148 10.38 -1.27 2.87
CA VAL A 148 9.12 -1.22 3.62
C VAL A 148 9.37 -1.38 5.12
N ALA A 149 10.21 -2.33 5.55
CA ALA A 149 10.53 -2.54 6.97
C ALA A 149 11.10 -1.26 7.62
N LEU A 150 12.00 -0.58 6.91
CA LEU A 150 12.68 0.61 7.42
C LEU A 150 11.77 1.84 7.47
N LEU A 151 10.88 1.99 6.49
CA LEU A 151 10.12 3.23 6.31
C LEU A 151 8.67 3.16 6.81
N TYR A 152 8.11 1.97 7.02
CA TYR A 152 6.69 1.81 7.36
C TYR A 152 6.27 2.61 8.60
N THR A 153 7.05 2.54 9.68
CA THR A 153 6.73 3.25 10.94
C THR A 153 6.75 4.76 10.76
N LEU A 154 7.77 5.29 10.07
CA LEU A 154 7.84 6.72 9.76
C LEU A 154 6.65 7.15 8.90
N TYR A 155 6.34 6.36 7.86
CA TYR A 155 5.28 6.65 6.92
C TYR A 155 3.90 6.68 7.57
N SER A 156 3.57 5.63 8.31
CA SER A 156 2.28 5.51 9.01
C SER A 156 2.08 6.60 10.06
N ARG A 157 3.12 6.93 10.84
CA ARG A 157 3.08 8.06 11.79
C ARG A 157 2.86 9.39 11.08
N SER A 158 3.58 9.63 9.98
CA SER A 158 3.41 10.86 9.19
C SER A 158 1.98 11.04 8.69
N ILE A 159 1.31 9.96 8.24
CA ILE A 159 -0.11 10.02 7.86
C ILE A 159 -0.98 10.44 9.05
N VAL A 160 -0.79 9.79 10.21
CA VAL A 160 -1.56 10.10 11.42
C VAL A 160 -1.34 11.54 11.86
N ASP A 161 -0.11 12.03 11.81
CA ASP A 161 0.24 13.41 12.19
C ASP A 161 -0.38 14.42 11.22
N ILE A 162 -0.33 14.18 9.91
CA ILE A 162 -0.99 15.04 8.89
C ILE A 162 -2.51 15.09 9.14
N LEU A 163 -3.13 13.94 9.41
CA LEU A 163 -4.55 13.89 9.76
C LEU A 163 -4.83 14.65 11.07
N GLY A 164 -3.95 14.52 12.06
CA GLY A 164 -4.04 15.22 13.35
C GLY A 164 -3.94 16.75 13.21
N ILE A 165 -3.02 17.25 12.39
CA ILE A 165 -2.89 18.68 12.07
C ILE A 165 -4.19 19.23 11.44
N LEU A 166 -4.88 18.41 10.65
CA LEU A 166 -6.17 18.74 10.04
C LEU A 166 -7.38 18.51 10.98
N GLY A 167 -7.12 18.22 12.26
CA GLY A 167 -8.12 18.02 13.31
C GLY A 167 -8.78 16.63 13.32
N ILE A 168 -8.26 15.66 12.56
CA ILE A 168 -8.82 14.31 12.43
C ILE A 168 -8.09 13.37 13.38
N HIS A 169 -8.69 13.11 14.54
CA HIS A 169 -8.12 12.27 15.59
C HIS A 169 -8.56 10.80 15.43
N VAL A 170 -7.81 10.05 14.62
CA VAL A 170 -8.11 8.64 14.25
C VAL A 170 -8.30 7.73 15.49
N HIS A 171 -7.53 7.95 16.56
CA HIS A 171 -7.55 7.13 17.78
C HIS A 171 -8.74 7.42 18.70
N GLN A 172 -9.31 8.63 18.64
CA GLN A 172 -10.49 8.99 19.44
C GLN A 172 -11.78 8.48 18.77
N GLU A 173 -11.86 8.56 17.44
CA GLU A 173 -13.04 8.12 16.69
C GLU A 173 -13.22 6.60 16.69
N SER A 174 -12.15 5.81 16.75
CA SER A 174 -12.23 4.34 16.78
C SER A 174 -12.80 3.81 18.11
N ARG A 175 -12.61 4.53 19.22
CA ARG A 175 -13.16 4.18 20.55
C ARG A 175 -14.64 4.48 20.69
N HIS A 176 -15.21 5.37 19.88
CA HIS A 176 -16.65 5.69 19.90
C HIS A 176 -17.50 4.79 19.00
N LYS A 177 -16.88 3.94 18.17
CA LYS A 177 -17.56 3.02 17.24
C LYS A 177 -17.51 1.55 17.68
N ARG A 178 -16.83 1.24 18.79
CA ARG A 178 -16.96 -0.04 19.50
C ARG A 178 -18.00 0.12 20.60
#